data_AF-A0A6M5J8H4-F1
#
_entry.id   AF-A0A6M5J8H4-F1
#
_cell.length_a   1.000
_cell.length_b   1.000
_cell.length_c   1.000
_cell.angle_alpha   90.00
_cell.angle_beta   90.00
_cell.angle_gamma   90.00
#
_symmetry.space_group_name_H-M   'P 1'
#
loop_
_entity.id
_entity.type
_entity.pdbx_description
1 polymer ?
#
loop_
_entity_poly.entity_id
_entity_poly.type
_entity_poly.pdbx_seq_one_letter_code
_entity_poly.pdbx_strand_id
1 'polypeptide(L)'
;MRTAIMLVCAIGVAAAPSGADAVKPDFSAVRSRADAEALVAKGELVPILLFPAEFGGEDRPENRTYVPPFVVEIRARLIGTIGRMLDEGSVNQMTVHMSYHGKSFIPASIQFRAFHSEKGGSFEPVITVW
;
A
#
# COMPACT_ATOMS: atom_id res chain seq x y z
N MET A 1 -25.01 7.08 63.54
CA MET A 1 -23.64 7.37 63.06
C MET A 1 -23.50 6.79 61.65
N ARG A 2 -23.24 7.67 60.67
CA ARG A 2 -22.49 7.48 59.40
C ARG A 2 -22.76 6.20 58.58
N THR A 3 -23.60 6.23 57.55
CA THR A 3 -23.28 6.55 56.13
C THR A 3 -22.18 5.67 55.52
N ALA A 4 -22.52 4.86 54.50
CA ALA A 4 -21.89 4.90 53.17
C ALA A 4 -22.46 3.81 52.24
N ILE A 5 -23.34 4.24 51.33
CA ILE A 5 -23.70 3.53 50.10
C ILE A 5 -22.51 3.68 49.15
N MET A 6 -21.89 2.57 48.73
CA MET A 6 -20.84 2.58 47.72
C MET A 6 -21.49 2.45 46.34
N LEU A 7 -21.57 3.59 45.66
CA LEU A 7 -21.97 3.72 44.26
C LEU A 7 -20.86 3.14 43.38
N VAL A 8 -21.07 1.97 42.78
CA VAL A 8 -20.20 1.48 41.71
C VAL A 8 -20.68 2.09 40.40
N CYS A 9 -19.90 3.05 39.92
CA CYS A 9 -20.06 3.68 38.61
C CYS A 9 -19.56 2.69 37.55
N ALA A 10 -20.46 1.90 36.96
CA ALA A 10 -20.13 1.09 35.80
C ALA A 10 -19.85 2.01 34.61
N ILE A 11 -18.61 1.98 34.16
CA ILE A 11 -18.04 2.79 33.09
C ILE A 11 -18.82 2.50 31.80
N GLY A 12 -19.43 3.54 31.24
CA GLY A 12 -20.03 3.47 29.92
C GLY A 12 -18.96 3.07 28.91
N VAL A 13 -19.13 1.93 28.25
CA VAL A 13 -18.38 1.59 27.04
C VAL A 13 -18.84 2.58 25.98
N ALA A 14 -18.10 3.68 25.83
CA ALA A 14 -18.21 4.54 24.68
C ALA A 14 -17.77 3.71 23.46
N ALA A 15 -18.74 3.16 22.74
CA ALA A 15 -18.52 2.65 21.40
C ALA A 15 -17.91 3.79 20.59
N ALA A 16 -16.66 3.62 20.17
CA ALA A 16 -16.00 4.56 19.27
C ALA A 16 -16.89 4.72 18.02
N PRO A 17 -17.07 5.95 17.51
CA PRO A 17 -17.84 6.16 16.30
C PRO A 17 -17.17 5.42 15.14
N SER A 18 -17.80 4.33 14.70
CA SER A 18 -17.53 3.67 13.43
C SER A 18 -18.11 4.57 12.35
N GLY A 19 -17.29 5.52 11.90
CA GLY A 19 -17.75 6.64 11.08
C GLY A 19 -16.58 7.53 10.67
N ALA A 20 -15.66 6.97 9.90
CA ALA A 20 -14.83 7.76 9.01
C ALA A 20 -14.91 7.07 7.66
N ASP A 21 -15.64 7.67 6.71
CA ASP A 21 -15.16 7.66 5.34
C ASP A 21 -13.72 8.18 5.44
N ALA A 22 -12.76 7.25 5.53
CA ALA A 22 -11.36 7.60 5.65
C ALA A 22 -11.05 8.40 4.40
N VAL A 23 -10.90 9.72 4.55
CA VAL A 23 -10.55 10.61 3.45
C VAL A 23 -9.31 10.01 2.85
N LYS A 24 -9.46 9.48 1.64
CA LYS A 24 -8.36 8.89 0.90
C LYS A 24 -7.30 9.99 0.79
N PRO A 25 -6.04 9.73 1.15
CA PRO A 25 -5.00 10.74 1.05
C PRO A 25 -5.00 11.35 -0.36
N ASP A 26 -4.65 12.63 -0.51
CA ASP A 26 -4.50 13.27 -1.82
C ASP A 26 -3.04 13.74 -1.96
N PHE A 27 -2.30 13.11 -2.88
CA PHE A 27 -0.91 13.47 -3.18
C PHE A 27 -0.79 14.21 -4.52
N SER A 28 -1.88 14.79 -5.02
CA SER A 28 -1.88 15.56 -6.26
C SER A 28 -0.89 16.72 -6.22
N ALA A 29 -0.63 17.30 -5.06
CA ALA A 29 0.27 18.44 -4.86
C ALA A 29 1.77 18.09 -4.82
N VAL A 30 2.14 16.81 -4.67
CA VAL A 30 3.55 16.38 -4.62
C VAL A 30 4.12 16.42 -6.04
N ARG A 31 5.14 17.25 -6.31
CA ARG A 31 5.65 17.49 -7.68
C ARG A 31 7.06 16.98 -7.91
N SER A 32 7.77 16.61 -6.85
CA SER A 32 9.18 16.25 -6.94
C SER A 32 9.57 15.16 -5.95
N ARG A 33 10.77 14.58 -6.15
CA ARG A 33 11.41 13.68 -5.20
C ARG A 33 11.62 14.32 -3.84
N ALA A 34 12.03 15.59 -3.80
CA ALA A 34 12.25 16.33 -2.56
C ALA A 34 10.95 16.47 -1.75
N ASP A 35 9.83 16.75 -2.42
CA ASP A 35 8.51 16.79 -1.76
C ASP A 35 8.14 15.43 -1.17
N ALA A 36 8.37 14.36 -1.93
CA ALA A 36 8.10 12.99 -1.49
C ALA A 36 8.97 12.60 -0.29
N GLU A 37 10.26 12.94 -0.31
CA GLU A 37 11.19 12.70 0.80
C GLU A 37 10.82 13.49 2.06
N ALA A 38 10.31 14.71 1.91
CA ALA A 38 9.78 15.48 3.03
C ALA A 38 8.54 14.81 3.66
N LEU A 39 7.70 14.14 2.86
CA LEU A 39 6.58 13.33 3.37
C LEU A 39 7.03 12.00 3.96
N VAL A 40 8.12 11.41 3.46
CA VAL A 40 8.76 10.24 4.08
C VAL A 40 9.27 10.59 5.47
N ALA A 41 9.91 11.75 5.64
CA ALA A 41 10.38 12.21 6.94
C ALA A 41 9.24 12.41 7.97
N LYS A 42 8.00 12.62 7.49
CA LYS A 42 6.79 12.73 8.32
C LYS A 42 6.06 11.41 8.53
N GLY A 43 6.50 10.32 7.88
CA GLY A 43 5.83 9.02 7.90
C GLY A 43 4.55 8.95 7.06
N GLU A 44 4.26 9.95 6.23
CA GLU A 44 3.09 9.98 5.35
C GLU A 44 3.30 9.17 4.07
N LEU A 45 4.57 9.04 3.65
CA LEU A 45 4.99 8.18 2.55
C LEU A 45 6.13 7.27 3.01
N VAL A 46 6.35 6.19 2.28
CA VAL A 46 7.50 5.31 2.41
C VAL A 46 8.03 4.93 1.04
N PRO A 47 9.35 4.80 0.87
CA PRO A 47 9.91 4.28 -0.37
C PRO A 47 9.61 2.78 -0.49
N ILE A 48 9.25 2.33 -1.68
CA ILE A 48 9.11 0.92 -2.03
C ILE A 48 9.85 0.61 -3.33
N LEU A 49 10.17 -0.67 -3.54
CA LEU A 49 10.57 -1.16 -4.85
C LEU A 49 9.33 -1.46 -5.71
N LEU A 50 9.36 -1.15 -6.99
CA LEU A 50 8.30 -1.48 -7.94
C LEU A 50 8.32 -2.97 -8.23
N PHE A 51 9.42 -3.43 -8.80
CA PHE A 51 9.76 -4.83 -8.94
C PHE A 51 10.30 -5.36 -7.60
N PRO A 52 9.66 -6.38 -6.98
CA PRO A 52 10.02 -6.91 -5.67
C PRO A 52 11.44 -7.49 -5.61
N ALA A 53 12.13 -7.27 -4.50
CA ALA A 53 13.46 -7.84 -4.26
C ALA A 53 13.40 -9.37 -4.19
N GLU A 54 12.28 -9.91 -3.70
CA GLU A 54 11.95 -11.33 -3.63
C GLU A 54 11.98 -12.01 -5.00
N PHE A 55 11.79 -11.25 -6.08
CA PHE A 55 11.84 -11.73 -7.46
C PHE A 55 13.10 -11.28 -8.21
N GLY A 56 14.07 -10.68 -7.51
CA GLY A 56 15.32 -10.18 -8.09
C GLY A 56 15.34 -8.68 -8.39
N GLY A 57 14.36 -7.92 -7.87
CA GLY A 57 14.33 -6.47 -8.01
C GLY A 57 15.46 -5.79 -7.24
N GLU A 58 16.25 -4.98 -7.94
CA GLU A 58 17.35 -4.24 -7.33
C GLU A 58 16.89 -2.89 -6.78
N ASP A 59 17.55 -2.43 -5.71
CA ASP A 59 17.35 -1.08 -5.18
C ASP A 59 18.12 -0.04 -6.00
N ARG A 60 17.53 0.33 -7.14
CA ARG A 60 18.02 1.40 -8.01
C ARG A 60 16.96 2.49 -8.17
N PRO A 61 17.33 3.74 -8.50
CA PRO A 61 16.40 4.85 -8.62
C PRO A 61 15.21 4.58 -9.56
N GLU A 62 15.40 3.76 -10.60
CA GLU A 62 14.37 3.42 -11.59
C GLU A 62 13.36 2.40 -11.06
N ASN A 63 13.76 1.59 -10.07
CA ASN A 63 12.91 0.61 -9.42
C ASN A 63 12.28 1.16 -8.13
N ARG A 64 12.52 2.42 -7.75
CA ARG A 64 12.04 3.00 -6.50
C ARG A 64 10.89 3.97 -6.74
N THR A 65 9.83 3.85 -5.95
CA THR A 65 8.74 4.83 -5.87
C THR A 65 8.35 5.12 -4.43
N TYR A 66 7.39 5.99 -4.22
CA TYR A 66 6.90 6.41 -2.91
C TYR A 66 5.40 6.16 -2.81
N VAL A 67 4.94 5.57 -1.71
CA VAL A 67 3.53 5.24 -1.47
C VAL A 67 3.18 5.45 -0.01
N PRO A 68 1.88 5.59 0.34
CA PRO A 68 1.45 5.58 1.74
C PRO A 68 1.75 4.25 2.44
N PRO A 69 1.95 4.24 3.76
CA PRO A 69 2.23 3.03 4.52
C PRO A 69 1.22 1.89 4.30
N PHE A 70 -0.07 2.19 4.15
CA PHE A 70 -1.09 1.15 3.95
C PHE A 70 -0.90 0.36 2.64
N VAL A 71 -0.28 0.96 1.62
CA VAL A 71 0.01 0.30 0.34
C VAL A 71 1.06 -0.79 0.52
N VAL A 72 1.98 -0.67 1.49
CA VAL A 72 3.02 -1.68 1.76
C VAL A 72 2.39 -3.01 2.14
N GLU A 73 1.41 -3.00 3.04
CA GLU A 73 0.73 -4.21 3.51
C GLU A 73 -0.07 -4.90 2.38
N ILE A 74 -0.76 -4.11 1.56
CA ILE A 74 -1.49 -4.62 0.39
C ILE A 74 -0.50 -5.26 -0.60
N ARG A 75 0.61 -4.55 -0.88
CA ARG A 75 1.67 -5.02 -1.77
C ARG A 75 2.32 -6.30 -1.26
N ALA A 76 2.60 -6.41 0.05
CA ALA A 76 3.22 -7.60 0.64
C ALA A 76 2.34 -8.85 0.44
N ARG A 77 1.03 -8.75 0.66
CA ARG A 77 0.09 -9.85 0.41
C ARG A 77 0.00 -10.23 -1.06
N LEU A 78 0.03 -9.23 -1.93
CA LEU A 78 0.03 -9.44 -3.36
C LEU A 78 1.29 -10.19 -3.82
N ILE A 79 2.47 -9.77 -3.36
CA ILE A 79 3.74 -10.43 -3.66
C ILE A 79 3.74 -11.87 -3.15
N GLY A 80 3.23 -12.12 -1.95
CA GLY A 80 3.08 -13.49 -1.44
C GLY A 80 2.20 -14.36 -2.34
N THR A 81 1.11 -13.80 -2.89
CA THR A 81 0.26 -14.51 -3.87
C THR A 81 1.02 -14.82 -5.15
N ILE A 82 1.73 -13.84 -5.72
CA ILE A 82 2.51 -14.02 -6.95
C ILE A 82 3.65 -15.02 -6.73
N GLY A 83 4.31 -14.98 -5.57
CA GLY A 83 5.36 -15.92 -5.18
C GLY A 83 4.87 -17.36 -5.22
N ARG A 84 3.70 -17.63 -4.62
CA ARG A 84 3.08 -18.96 -4.72
C ARG A 84 2.78 -19.36 -6.16
N MET A 85 2.29 -18.44 -7.00
CA MET A 85 2.01 -18.74 -8.41
C MET A 85 3.29 -19.04 -9.21
N LEU A 86 4.41 -18.41 -8.86
CA LEU A 86 5.74 -18.71 -9.42
C LEU A 86 6.19 -20.12 -9.00
N ASP A 87 6.07 -20.45 -7.71
CA ASP A 87 6.42 -21.77 -7.18
C ASP A 87 5.60 -22.91 -7.83
N GLU A 88 4.32 -22.65 -8.10
CA GLU A 88 3.42 -23.58 -8.81
C GLU A 88 3.69 -23.66 -10.33
N GLY A 89 4.50 -22.75 -10.89
CA GLY A 89 4.74 -22.66 -12.33
C GLY A 89 3.51 -22.17 -13.13
N SER A 90 2.57 -21.50 -12.45
CA SER A 90 1.36 -20.91 -13.06
C SER A 90 1.67 -19.57 -13.74
N VAL A 91 2.72 -18.87 -13.30
CA VAL A 91 3.27 -17.67 -13.93
C VAL A 91 4.80 -17.77 -14.00
N ASN A 92 5.42 -17.05 -14.93
CA ASN A 92 6.88 -16.97 -15.06
C ASN A 92 7.37 -15.58 -15.52
N GLN A 93 6.45 -14.65 -15.76
CA GLN A 93 6.71 -13.27 -16.12
C GLN A 93 5.91 -12.35 -15.22
N MET A 94 6.45 -11.16 -14.94
CA MET A 94 5.72 -10.12 -14.25
C MET A 94 6.10 -8.74 -14.79
N THR A 95 5.11 -7.88 -15.02
CA THR A 95 5.31 -6.45 -15.26
C THR A 95 4.60 -5.62 -14.19
N VAL A 96 5.15 -4.43 -13.93
CA VAL A 96 4.59 -3.46 -12.99
C VAL A 96 4.48 -2.12 -13.69
N HIS A 97 3.29 -1.54 -13.71
CA HIS A 97 3.01 -0.26 -14.35
C HIS A 97 2.40 0.71 -13.33
N MET A 98 2.90 1.94 -13.33
CA MET A 98 2.35 3.02 -12.53
C MET A 98 1.49 3.94 -13.38
N SER A 99 0.36 4.37 -12.84
CA SER A 99 -0.46 5.43 -13.42
C SER A 99 -0.40 6.67 -12.53
N TYR A 100 -0.18 7.83 -13.14
CA TYR A 100 -0.08 9.11 -12.45
C TYR A 100 -1.29 9.98 -12.76
N HIS A 101 -1.70 10.80 -11.80
CA HIS A 101 -2.76 11.79 -12.00
C HIS A 101 -2.18 13.21 -12.08
N GLY A 102 -2.51 13.93 -13.16
CA GLY A 102 -2.01 15.28 -13.40
C GLY A 102 -0.48 15.34 -13.45
N LYS A 103 0.10 16.25 -12.66
CA LYS A 103 1.56 16.40 -12.54
C LYS A 103 2.10 15.80 -11.24
N SER A 104 1.39 14.86 -10.62
CA SER A 104 1.83 14.31 -9.33
C SER A 104 3.07 13.44 -9.54
N PHE A 105 4.01 13.53 -8.62
CA PHE A 105 5.16 12.65 -8.53
C PHE A 105 4.82 11.32 -7.83
N ILE A 106 3.68 11.25 -7.14
CA ILE A 106 3.21 10.02 -6.48
C ILE A 106 2.24 9.29 -7.41
N PRO A 107 2.46 8.00 -7.70
CA PRO A 107 1.54 7.24 -8.53
C PRO A 107 0.15 7.20 -7.88
N ALA A 108 -0.91 7.36 -8.67
CA ALA A 108 -2.29 7.20 -8.23
C ALA A 108 -2.68 5.72 -8.12
N SER A 109 -2.09 4.87 -8.96
CA SER A 109 -2.24 3.42 -8.88
C SER A 109 -1.00 2.68 -9.38
N ILE A 110 -0.87 1.44 -8.92
CA ILE A 110 0.16 0.48 -9.34
C ILE A 110 -0.55 -0.78 -9.84
N GLN A 111 -0.39 -1.09 -11.12
CA GLN A 111 -0.88 -2.32 -11.72
C GLN A 111 0.24 -3.35 -11.78
N PHE A 112 -0.01 -4.53 -11.23
CA PHE A 112 0.82 -5.71 -11.43
C PHE A 112 0.19 -6.56 -12.52
N ARG A 113 1.02 -7.21 -13.33
CA ARG A 113 0.58 -8.21 -14.29
C ARG A 113 1.53 -9.39 -14.22
N ALA A 114 1.09 -10.48 -13.60
CA ALA A 114 1.80 -11.75 -13.57
C ALA A 114 1.16 -12.71 -14.57
N PHE A 115 1.97 -13.36 -15.40
CA PHE A 115 1.49 -14.25 -16.45
C PHE A 115 2.51 -15.33 -16.79
N HIS A 116 2.08 -16.36 -17.49
CA HIS A 116 2.99 -17.33 -18.10
C HIS A 116 3.20 -16.95 -19.57
N SER A 117 4.44 -16.91 -20.04
CA SER A 117 4.76 -16.57 -21.44
C SER A 117 4.12 -17.51 -22.46
N GLU A 118 3.90 -18.77 -22.07
CA GLU A 118 3.40 -19.84 -22.94
C GLU A 118 2.00 -20.37 -22.56
N LYS A 119 1.52 -20.10 -21.33
CA LYS A 119 0.21 -20.57 -20.87
C LYS A 119 -0.72 -19.36 -20.87
N GLY A 120 -1.89 -19.47 -21.48
CA GLY A 120 -2.86 -18.38 -21.53
C GLY A 120 -3.32 -17.95 -20.13
N GLY A 121 -3.72 -16.69 -19.99
CA GLY A 121 -4.21 -16.11 -18.74
C GLY A 121 -3.18 -15.20 -18.05
N SER A 122 -3.69 -14.37 -17.14
CA SER A 122 -2.90 -13.44 -16.35
C SER A 122 -3.60 -13.12 -15.03
N PHE A 123 -2.81 -12.75 -14.03
CA PHE A 123 -3.26 -12.19 -12.77
C PHE A 123 -2.87 -10.71 -12.73
N GLU A 124 -3.87 -9.82 -12.76
CA GLU A 124 -3.68 -8.39 -13.02
C GLU A 124 -4.26 -7.46 -11.95
N PRO A 125 -3.83 -7.57 -10.69
CA PRO A 125 -4.35 -6.73 -9.62
C PRO A 125 -3.82 -5.30 -9.70
N VAL A 126 -4.68 -4.36 -9.30
CA VAL A 126 -4.36 -2.94 -9.19
C VAL A 126 -4.42 -2.52 -7.74
N ILE A 127 -3.36 -1.88 -7.26
CA ILE A 127 -3.34 -1.21 -5.97
C ILE A 127 -3.61 0.27 -6.20
N THR A 128 -4.70 0.76 -5.67
CA THR A 128 -5.00 2.19 -5.63
C THR A 128 -4.21 2.85 -4.50
N VAL A 129 -3.45 3.88 -4.83
CA VAL A 129 -2.56 4.59 -3.89
C VAL A 129 -3.27 5.79 -3.28
N TRP A 130 -3.91 6.61 -4.11
CA TRP A 130 -4.63 7.81 -3.71
C TRP A 130 -5.65 8.23 -4.76
#